data_AF-A0A1Y3WPP7-F1
#
_entry.id   AF-A0A1Y3WPP7-F1
#
_cell.length_a   1.000
_cell.length_b   1.000
_cell.length_c   1.000
_cell.angle_alpha   90.00
_cell.angle_beta   90.00
_cell.angle_gamma   90.00
#
_symmetry.space_group_name_H-M   'P 1'
#
loop_
_entity.id
_entity.type
_entity.pdbx_description
1 polymer ?
#
loop_
_entity_poly.entity_id
_entity_poly.type
_entity_poly.pdbx_seq_one_letter_code
_entity_poly.pdbx_strand_id
1 'polypeptide(L)'
;MAAPAFADEPASAEPAATQSAQAETEAGDSTTGKAIASAVAVGLAAAGGAIGMGLLGAKATESIARQPEADGKIRTTMMLTLVFIETAIIYALLVDILIIFVL
;
A
#
# COMPACT_ATOMS: atom_id res chain seq x y z
N MET A 1 -5.08 51.29 -50.09
CA MET A 1 -6.19 50.74 -49.28
C MET A 1 -6.53 49.40 -49.92
N ALA A 2 -6.18 48.22 -49.41
CA ALA A 2 -5.59 47.79 -48.13
C ALA A 2 -4.19 47.17 -48.34
N ALA A 3 -3.41 47.11 -47.27
CA ALA A 3 -2.02 46.66 -47.24
C ALA A 3 -1.94 45.12 -46.91
N PRO A 4 -0.75 44.54 -46.62
CA PRO A 4 -0.13 43.37 -47.26
C PRO A 4 -0.20 42.14 -46.33
N ALA A 5 0.43 40.99 -46.60
CA ALA A 5 1.74 40.68 -46.01
C ALA A 5 2.05 39.17 -46.16
N PHE A 6 3.23 38.88 -46.72
CA PHE A 6 4.16 37.80 -46.36
C PHE A 6 3.57 36.42 -45.97
N ALA A 7 3.61 35.47 -46.91
CA ALA A 7 3.64 34.06 -46.59
C ALA A 7 5.02 33.72 -46.01
N ASP A 8 4.97 33.16 -44.79
CA ASP A 8 5.99 32.96 -43.79
C ASP A 8 6.99 31.84 -44.10
N GLU A 9 8.18 31.96 -43.50
CA GLU A 9 9.38 31.11 -43.58
C GLU A 9 9.16 29.74 -42.82
N PRO A 10 10.05 28.73 -42.92
CA PRO A 10 9.74 27.32 -42.75
C PRO A 10 9.60 26.93 -41.27
N ALA A 11 8.47 26.32 -40.95
CA ALA A 11 8.27 25.67 -39.66
C ALA A 11 9.19 24.45 -39.57
N SER A 12 10.18 24.62 -38.70
CA SER A 12 11.17 23.63 -38.30
C SER A 12 10.47 22.37 -37.77
N ALA A 13 11.03 21.21 -38.12
CA ALA A 13 10.59 19.92 -37.60
C ALA A 13 10.80 19.87 -36.07
N GLU A 14 9.71 20.04 -35.30
CA GLU A 14 9.68 19.65 -33.90
C GLU A 14 9.42 18.13 -33.79
N PRO A 15 10.10 17.43 -32.87
CA PRO A 15 10.00 15.97 -32.76
C PRO A 15 8.63 15.61 -32.19
N ALA A 16 7.98 14.61 -32.80
CA ALA A 16 6.82 13.97 -32.22
C ALA A 16 7.19 13.44 -30.82
N ALA A 17 6.72 14.13 -29.78
CA ALA A 17 6.66 13.57 -28.45
C ALA A 17 5.65 12.41 -28.52
N THR A 18 6.16 11.19 -28.69
CA THR A 18 5.42 9.97 -28.44
C THR A 18 4.91 10.05 -27.01
N GLN A 19 3.65 10.46 -26.84
CA GLN A 19 2.92 10.30 -25.59
C GLN A 19 2.98 8.82 -25.28
N SER A 20 3.71 8.47 -24.22
CA SER A 20 3.68 7.15 -23.62
C SER A 20 2.22 6.83 -23.35
N ALA A 21 1.71 5.79 -24.01
CA ALA A 21 0.39 5.25 -23.77
C ALA A 21 0.28 4.92 -22.28
N GLN A 22 -0.34 5.83 -21.52
CA GLN A 22 -0.96 5.45 -20.26
C GLN A 22 -2.05 4.47 -20.65
N ALA A 23 -1.93 3.23 -20.19
CA ALA A 23 -3.01 2.28 -20.27
C ALA A 23 -4.23 2.92 -19.60
N GLU A 24 -5.18 3.37 -20.41
CA GLU A 24 -6.53 3.69 -19.97
C GLU A 24 -7.10 2.38 -19.41
N THR A 25 -7.05 2.25 -18.09
CA THR A 25 -7.87 1.28 -17.40
C THR A 25 -9.30 1.77 -17.59
N GLU A 26 -10.08 1.04 -18.39
CA GLU A 26 -11.51 1.27 -18.55
C GLU A 26 -12.12 1.50 -17.16
N ALA A 27 -12.82 2.63 -17.00
CA ALA A 27 -13.52 3.01 -15.79
C ALA A 27 -14.73 2.07 -15.57
N GLY A 28 -14.45 0.81 -15.23
CA GLY A 28 -15.42 -0.11 -14.66
C GLY A 28 -15.84 0.41 -13.29
N ASP A 29 -17.13 0.26 -12.97
CA ASP A 29 -17.77 0.63 -11.71
C ASP A 29 -16.78 0.77 -10.53
N SER A 30 -16.46 2.03 -10.18
CA SER A 30 -15.38 2.37 -9.22
C SER A 30 -15.52 1.66 -7.88
N THR A 31 -16.73 1.25 -7.52
CA THR A 31 -17.06 0.47 -6.33
C THR A 31 -16.42 -0.92 -6.36
N THR A 32 -16.50 -1.63 -7.49
CA THR A 32 -15.95 -2.99 -7.64
C THR A 32 -14.42 -2.97 -7.57
N GLY A 33 -13.78 -2.00 -8.23
CA GLY A 33 -12.32 -1.83 -8.19
C GLY A 33 -11.81 -1.53 -6.78
N LYS A 34 -12.48 -0.62 -6.05
CA LYS A 34 -12.17 -0.29 -4.65
C LYS A 34 -12.33 -1.50 -3.73
N ALA A 35 -13.40 -2.27 -3.88
CA ALA A 35 -13.66 -3.46 -3.06
C ALA A 35 -12.55 -4.53 -3.23
N ILE A 36 -12.10 -4.78 -4.46
CA ILE A 36 -11.02 -5.74 -4.71
C ILE A 36 -9.69 -5.22 -4.15
N ALA A 37 -9.35 -3.95 -4.40
CA ALA A 37 -8.13 -3.34 -3.88
C ALA A 37 -8.09 -3.37 -2.34
N SER A 38 -9.21 -3.05 -1.70
CA SER A 38 -9.41 -3.10 -0.25
C SER A 38 -9.20 -4.50 0.33
N ALA A 39 -9.90 -5.49 -0.24
CA ALA A 39 -9.81 -6.87 0.21
C ALA A 39 -8.38 -7.42 0.11
N VAL A 40 -7.65 -7.08 -0.96
CA VAL A 40 -6.26 -7.50 -1.13
C VAL A 40 -5.33 -6.78 -0.15
N ALA A 41 -5.47 -5.46 0.01
CA ALA A 41 -4.60 -4.66 0.88
C ALA A 41 -4.69 -5.12 2.35
N VAL A 42 -5.90 -5.20 2.90
CA VAL A 42 -6.10 -5.62 4.30
C VAL A 42 -5.89 -7.12 4.45
N GLY A 43 -6.36 -7.92 3.49
CA GLY A 43 -6.25 -9.39 3.55
C GLY A 43 -4.81 -9.86 3.63
N LEU A 44 -3.92 -9.29 2.80
CA LEU A 44 -2.50 -9.64 2.82
C LEU A 44 -1.79 -9.15 4.08
N ALA A 45 -2.09 -7.92 4.54
CA ALA A 45 -1.52 -7.39 5.77
C ALA A 45 -1.93 -8.21 7.00
N ALA A 46 -3.22 -8.55 7.10
CA ALA A 46 -3.76 -9.36 8.18
C ALA A 46 -3.19 -10.79 8.15
N ALA A 47 -3.07 -11.42 6.96
CA ALA A 47 -2.48 -12.74 6.83
C ALA A 47 -1.01 -12.78 7.28
N GLY A 48 -0.20 -11.82 6.82
CA GLY A 48 1.20 -11.70 7.25
C GLY A 48 1.34 -11.45 8.75
N GLY A 49 0.50 -10.55 9.28
CA GLY A 49 0.42 -10.24 10.71
C GLY A 49 0.05 -11.46 11.55
N ALA A 50 -1.00 -12.19 11.17
CA ALA A 50 -1.48 -13.37 11.89
C ALA A 50 -0.42 -14.47 11.97
N ILE A 51 0.30 -14.72 10.87
CA ILE A 51 1.41 -15.68 10.83
C ILE A 51 2.53 -15.23 11.77
N GLY A 52 2.98 -13.98 11.65
CA GLY A 52 4.05 -13.44 12.49
C GLY A 52 3.72 -13.48 13.99
N MET A 53 2.51 -13.07 14.36
CA MET A 53 2.03 -13.09 15.75
C MET A 53 1.86 -14.52 16.28
N GLY A 54 1.36 -15.45 15.45
CA GLY A 54 1.21 -16.85 15.81
C GLY A 54 2.56 -17.51 16.16
N LEU A 55 3.58 -17.29 15.32
CA LEU A 55 4.94 -17.78 15.60
C LEU A 55 5.54 -17.13 16.86
N LEU A 56 5.38 -15.82 17.01
CA LEU A 56 5.84 -15.09 18.19
C LEU A 56 5.21 -15.66 19.47
N GLY A 57 3.90 -15.88 19.49
CA GLY A 57 3.17 -16.44 20.62
C GLY A 57 3.62 -17.87 20.96
N ALA A 58 3.82 -18.72 19.94
CA ALA A 58 4.33 -20.07 20.14
C ALA A 58 5.74 -20.07 20.76
N LYS A 59 6.64 -19.21 20.29
CA LYS A 59 8.01 -19.10 20.81
C LYS A 59 8.07 -18.46 22.19
N ALA A 60 7.21 -17.48 22.46
CA ALA A 60 7.09 -16.88 23.78
C ALA A 60 6.63 -17.91 24.83
N THR A 61 5.57 -18.66 24.52
CA THR A 61 5.05 -19.69 25.44
C THR A 61 6.04 -20.83 25.67
N GLU A 62 6.75 -21.29 24.63
CA GLU A 62 7.85 -22.26 24.78
C GLU A 62 8.97 -21.72 25.68
N SER A 63 9.35 -20.45 25.50
CA SER A 63 10.40 -19.82 26.30
C SER A 63 9.99 -19.68 27.77
N ILE A 64 8.74 -19.28 28.03
CA ILE A 64 8.18 -19.17 29.39
C ILE A 64 8.12 -20.55 30.06
N ALA A 65 7.72 -21.60 29.34
CA ALA A 65 7.68 -22.95 29.88
C ALA A 65 9.07 -23.48 30.28
N ARG A 66 10.13 -23.07 29.56
CA ARG A 66 11.52 -23.48 29.85
C ARG A 66 12.17 -22.64 30.95
N GLN A 67 11.78 -21.39 31.10
CA GLN A 67 12.33 -20.44 32.08
C GLN A 67 11.20 -19.58 32.67
N PRO A 68 10.41 -20.11 33.62
CA PRO A 68 9.27 -19.40 34.19
C PRO A 68 9.66 -18.11 34.92
N GLU A 69 10.87 -18.05 35.50
CA GLU A 69 11.43 -16.86 36.13
C GLU A 69 11.65 -15.68 35.16
N ALA A 70 11.69 -15.94 33.85
CA ALA A 70 11.89 -14.93 32.81
C ALA A 70 10.57 -14.42 32.19
N ASP A 71 9.40 -14.88 32.64
CA ASP A 71 8.09 -14.56 32.04
C ASP A 71 7.87 -13.06 31.81
N GLY A 72 8.13 -12.23 32.83
CA GLY A 72 7.96 -10.77 32.71
C GLY A 72 8.84 -10.13 31.62
N LYS A 73 10.10 -10.60 31.48
CA LYS A 73 11.01 -10.11 30.43
C LYS A 73 10.57 -10.56 29.05
N ILE A 74 10.16 -11.83 28.92
CA ILE A 74 9.67 -12.41 27.66
C ILE A 74 8.43 -11.65 27.19
N ARG A 75 7.45 -11.41 28.07
CA ARG A 75 6.25 -10.64 27.75
C ARG A 75 6.56 -9.20 27.34
N THR A 76 7.53 -8.55 28.00
CA THR A 76 7.93 -7.18 27.66
C THR A 76 8.50 -7.11 26.24
N THR A 77 9.43 -8.01 25.89
CA THR A 77 9.99 -8.07 24.54
C THR A 77 8.94 -8.48 23.51
N MET A 78 8.06 -9.43 23.85
CA MET A 78 6.94 -9.83 23.00
C MET A 78 6.02 -8.66 22.66
N MET A 79 5.67 -7.84 23.65
CA MET A 79 4.81 -6.66 23.42
C MET A 79 5.47 -5.63 22.50
N LEU A 80 6.78 -5.40 22.64
CA LEU A 80 7.51 -4.52 21.72
C LEU A 80 7.41 -5.03 20.27
N THR A 81 7.62 -6.34 20.06
CA THR A 81 7.48 -6.95 18.74
C THR A 81 6.04 -6.86 18.21
N LEU A 82 5.04 -7.10 19.06
CA LEU A 82 3.63 -6.97 18.69
C LEU A 82 3.28 -5.55 18.23
N VAL A 83 3.78 -4.52 18.92
CA VAL A 83 3.54 -3.13 18.52
C VAL A 83 4.09 -2.85 17.12
N PHE A 84 5.25 -3.38 16.76
CA PHE A 84 5.78 -3.22 15.40
C PHE A 84 4.94 -3.93 14.34
N ILE A 85 4.47 -5.14 14.63
CA ILE A 85 3.58 -5.89 13.72
C ILE A 85 2.26 -5.13 13.55
N GLU A 86 1.64 -4.71 14.65
CA GLU A 86 0.38 -3.97 14.62
C GLU A 86 0.51 -2.62 13.92
N THR A 87 1.63 -1.93 14.08
CA THR A 87 1.85 -0.66 13.37
C THR A 87 1.83 -0.87 11.85
N ALA A 88 2.42 -1.95 11.35
CA ALA A 88 2.38 -2.27 9.92
C ALA A 88 0.96 -2.62 9.44
N ILE A 89 0.19 -3.38 10.23
CA ILE A 89 -1.20 -3.72 9.92
C ILE A 89 -2.08 -2.47 9.93
N ILE A 90 -1.90 -1.59 10.91
CA ILE A 90 -2.62 -0.32 11.00
C ILE A 90 -2.31 0.55 9.78
N TYR A 91 -1.07 0.61 9.30
CA TYR A 91 -0.77 1.35 8.06
C TYR A 91 -1.51 0.79 6.84
N ALA A 92 -1.66 -0.54 6.73
CA ALA A 92 -2.49 -1.13 5.68
C ALA A 92 -3.99 -0.78 5.86
N LEU A 93 -4.50 -0.83 7.09
CA LEU A 93 -5.88 -0.45 7.40
C LEU A 93 -6.14 1.04 7.16
N LEU A 94 -5.17 1.91 7.41
CA LEU A 94 -5.27 3.33 7.07
C LEU A 94 -5.41 3.51 5.55
N VAL A 95 -4.53 2.87 4.77
CA VAL A 95 -4.64 2.91 3.30
C VAL A 95 -5.99 2.38 2.82
N ASP A 96 -6.49 1.31 3.43
CA ASP A 96 -7.80 0.75 3.12
C ASP A 96 -8.96 1.73 3.37
N ILE A 97 -8.94 2.42 4.52
CA ILE A 97 -9.89 3.49 4.83
C ILE A 97 -9.82 4.59 3.76
N LEU A 98 -8.62 4.97 3.30
CA LEU A 98 -8.48 5.95 2.22
C LEU A 98 -9.11 5.45 0.90
N ILE A 99 -8.94 4.17 0.55
CA ILE A 99 -9.52 3.57 -0.67
C ILE A 99 -11.05 3.57 -0.64
N ILE A 100 -11.66 3.30 0.51
CA ILE A 100 -13.12 3.16 0.62
C ILE A 100 -13.82 4.51 0.81
N PHE A 101 -13.25 5.41 1.62
CA PHE A 101 -13.96 6.62 2.08
C PHE A 101 -13.50 7.91 1.43
N VAL A 102 -12.31 7.95 0.80
CA VAL A 102 -11.71 9.20 0.31
C VAL A 102 -11.50 9.17 -1.20
N LEU A 103 -10.80 8.15 -1.69
CA LEU A 103 -10.60 7.89 -3.12
C LEU A 103 -11.88 7.33 -3.71
#